data_AF-A0A2M7PDS9-F1
#
_entry.id   AF-A0A2M7PDS9-F1
#
_cell.length_a   1.000
_cell.length_b   1.000
_cell.length_c   1.000
_cell.angle_alpha   90.00
_cell.angle_beta   90.00
_cell.angle_gamma   90.00
#
_symmetry.space_group_name_H-M   'P 1'
#
loop_
_entity.id
_entity.type
_entity.pdbx_description
1 polymer ?
#
loop_
_entity_poly.entity_id
_entity_poly.type
_entity_poly.pdbx_seq_one_letter_code
_entity_poly.pdbx_strand_id
1 'polypeptide(L)' 'MARNKLDEESVSVTARFPKVLVERIARFIKSFKKENPGLTISRADTIRMILTQYFESQTATD' A
#
# COMPACT_ATOMS: atom_id res chain seq x y z
N MET A 1 -21.58 -14.01 20.11
CA MET A 1 -20.13 -13.81 20.02
C MET A 1 -19.87 -12.73 18.99
N ALA A 2 -19.41 -11.55 19.44
CA ALA A 2 -19.17 -10.41 18.59
C ALA A 2 -18.02 -10.74 17.62
N ARG A 3 -18.35 -10.95 16.34
CA ARG A 3 -17.33 -10.85 15.29
C ARG A 3 -16.88 -9.40 15.31
N ASN A 4 -15.66 -9.21 15.79
CA ASN A 4 -14.96 -7.94 15.93
C ASN A 4 -15.38 -6.96 14.84
N LYS A 5 -16.08 -5.89 15.25
CA LYS A 5 -16.00 -4.58 14.61
C LYS A 5 -14.57 -4.09 14.74
N LEU A 6 -13.65 -4.75 14.05
CA LEU A 6 -12.48 -4.10 13.49
C LEU A 6 -13.00 -3.32 12.28
N ASP A 7 -13.91 -2.37 12.54
CA ASP A 7 -13.89 -1.11 11.82
C ASP A 7 -12.55 -0.49 12.23
N GLU A 8 -11.46 -0.99 11.63
CA GLU A 8 -10.11 -0.47 11.83
C GLU A 8 -10.17 1.02 11.51
N GLU A 9 -10.14 1.85 12.55
CA GLU A 9 -10.15 3.29 12.41
C GLU A 9 -9.03 3.69 11.45
N SER A 10 -9.41 4.09 10.24
CA SER A 10 -8.45 4.53 9.23
C SER A 10 -7.91 5.89 9.64
N VAL A 11 -6.65 5.93 10.07
CA VAL A 11 -5.97 7.18 10.44
C VAL A 11 -5.34 7.81 9.20
N SER A 12 -5.54 9.11 9.01
CA SER A 12 -4.88 9.86 7.95
C SER A 12 -3.43 10.18 8.33
N VAL A 13 -2.48 9.79 7.49
CA VAL A 13 -1.06 10.11 7.66
C VAL A 13 -0.61 11.01 6.51
N THR A 14 0.10 12.08 6.84
CA THR A 14 0.78 12.93 5.84
C THR A 14 2.29 12.71 5.94
N ALA A 15 2.90 12.30 4.83
CA ALA A 15 4.34 12.07 4.75
C ALA A 15 4.95 12.77 3.52
N ARG A 16 6.19 13.25 3.66
CA ARG A 16 6.96 13.83 2.55
C ARG A 16 7.91 12.78 2.00
N PHE A 17 7.91 12.61 0.69
CA PHE A 17 8.79 11.67 0.00
C PHE A 17 9.68 12.39 -1.02
N PRO A 18 10.90 11.91 -1.25
CA PRO A 18 11.67 12.27 -2.44
C PRO A 18 10.85 12.08 -3.71
N LYS A 19 10.87 13.07 -4.61
CA LYS A 19 10.12 13.06 -5.87
C LYS A 19 10.33 11.77 -6.68
N VAL A 20 11.58 11.30 -6.72
CA VAL A 20 11.98 10.07 -7.44
C VAL A 20 11.21 8.83 -6.94
N LEU A 21 10.94 8.73 -5.63
CA LEU A 21 10.16 7.60 -5.09
C LEU A 21 8.69 7.69 -5.50
N VAL A 22 8.11 8.88 -5.47
CA VAL A 22 6.72 9.10 -5.92
C VAL A 22 6.56 8.74 -7.40
N GLU A 23 7.55 9.08 -8.24
CA GLU A 23 7.56 8.72 -9.66
C GLU A 23 7.71 7.21 -9.89
N ARG A 24 8.46 6.51 -9.05
CA ARG A 24 8.55 5.03 -9.10
C ARG A 24 7.20 4.39 -8.76
N ILE A 25 6.53 4.87 -7.72
CA ILE A 25 5.17 4.42 -7.36
C ILE A 25 4.21 4.68 -8.52
N ALA A 26 4.27 5.85 -9.16
CA ALA A 26 3.41 6.16 -10.30
C ALA A 26 3.66 5.22 -11.50
N ARG A 27 4.92 4.88 -11.78
CA ARG A 27 5.28 3.91 -12.83
C ARG A 27 4.78 2.50 -12.52
N PHE A 28 4.86 2.08 -11.26
CA PHE A 28 4.30 0.82 -10.81
C PHE A 28 2.79 0.76 -11.06
N ILE A 29 2.03 1.77 -10.62
CA ILE A 29 0.57 1.84 -10.81
C ILE A 29 0.20 1.75 -12.29
N LYS A 30 0.95 2.44 -13.16
CA LYS A 30 0.75 2.37 -14.61
C LYS A 30 0.97 0.96 -15.17
N SER A 31 1.99 0.26 -14.69
CA SER A 31 2.33 -1.10 -15.12
C SER A 31 1.28 -2.10 -14.61
N PHE A 32 0.90 -1.98 -13.34
CA PHE A 32 -0.15 -2.79 -12.72
C PHE A 32 -1.47 -2.71 -13.51
N LYS A 33 -1.90 -1.50 -13.90
CA LYS A 33 -3.12 -1.31 -14.70
C LYS A 33 -3.03 -1.98 -16.09
N LYS A 34 -1.84 -2.04 -16.67
CA LYS A 34 -1.61 -2.69 -17.96
C LYS A 34 -1.66 -4.21 -17.84
N GLU A 35 -1.10 -4.75 -16.75
CA GLU A 35 -1.05 -6.20 -16.48
C GLU A 35 -2.40 -6.74 -15.98
N ASN A 36 -3.19 -5.90 -15.31
CA ASN A 36 -4.44 -6.29 -14.67
C ASN A 36 -5.61 -5.42 -15.18
N PRO A 37 -6.09 -5.65 -16.42
CA PRO A 37 -7.19 -4.87 -16.99
C PRO A 37 -8.46 -5.02 -16.14
N GLY A 38 -9.09 -3.90 -15.79
CA GLY A 38 -10.27 -3.86 -14.92
C GLY A 38 -9.95 -3.68 -13.43
N LEU A 39 -8.69 -3.85 -13.01
CA LEU A 39 -8.25 -3.53 -11.66
C LEU A 39 -7.59 -2.15 -11.60
N THR A 40 -7.80 -1.47 -10.47
CA THR A 40 -7.17 -0.18 -10.18
C THR A 40 -6.56 -0.22 -8.79
N ILE A 41 -5.43 0.44 -8.62
CA ILE A 41 -4.75 0.56 -7.33
C ILE A 41 -4.38 2.03 -7.12
N SER A 42 -4.71 2.57 -5.95
CA SER A 42 -4.34 3.95 -5.62
C SER A 42 -2.89 4.05 -5.15
N ARG A 43 -2.37 5.28 -5.07
CA ARG A 43 -1.06 5.52 -4.44
C ARG A 43 -1.05 5.08 -2.98
N ALA A 44 -2.14 5.35 -2.25
CA ALA A 44 -2.26 4.97 -0.85
C ALA A 44 -2.24 3.45 -0.68
N ASP A 45 -2.97 2.72 -1.53
CA ASP A 45 -2.98 1.25 -1.50
C ASP A 45 -1.62 0.67 -1.86
N THR A 46 -0.93 1.26 -2.84
CA THR A 46 0.43 0.85 -3.20
C THR A 46 1.39 1.05 -2.02
N ILE A 47 1.31 2.20 -1.32
CA ILE A 47 2.13 2.47 -0.14
C ILE A 47 1.78 1.49 0.99
N ARG A 48 0.50 1.25 1.24
CA ARG A 48 0.04 0.28 2.25
C ARG A 48 0.60 -1.10 1.96
N MET A 49 0.46 -1.59 0.73
CA MET A 49 0.98 -2.90 0.30
C MET A 49 2.50 -3.03 0.55
N ILE A 50 3.28 -2.01 0.17
CA ILE A 50 4.74 -2.01 0.37
C ILE A 50 5.08 -2.05 1.86
N LEU A 51 4.39 -1.24 2.68
CA LEU A 51 4.62 -1.21 4.13
C LEU A 51 4.23 -2.52 4.79
N THR A 52 3.09 -3.10 4.44
CA THR A 52 2.64 -4.40 4.93
C THR A 52 3.67 -5.49 4.62
N GLN A 53 4.12 -5.60 3.37
CA GLN A 53 5.15 -6.56 2.97
C GLN A 53 6.45 -6.38 3.75
N TYR A 54 6.88 -5.13 3.95
CA TYR A 54 8.08 -4.82 4.72
C TYR A 54 7.95 -5.30 6.17
N PHE A 55 6.85 -4.98 6.85
CA PHE A 55 6.66 -5.38 8.25
C PHE A 55 6.48 -6.89 8.40
N GLU A 56 5.74 -7.55 7.50
CA GLU A 56 5.60 -9.01 7.50
C GLU A 56 6.93 -9.72 7.30
N SER A 57 7.80 -9.19 6.44
CA SER A 57 9.15 -9.76 6.23
C SER A 57 10.06 -9.64 7.45
N GLN A 58 9.88 -8.60 8.27
CA GLN A 58 10.63 -8.41 9.51
C GLN A 58 10.18 -9.41 10.57
N THR A 59 8.87 -9.57 10.74
CA THR A 59 8.30 -10.49 11.73
C THR A 59 8.56 -11.97 11.44
N ALA A 60 8.93 -12.32 10.20
CA ALA A 60 9.31 -13.68 9.85
C ALA A 60 10.78 -14.02 10.18
N THR A 61 11.57 -13.02 10.58
CA THR A 61 13.01 -13.16 10.88
C THR A 61 13.30 -13.07 12.38
N ASP A 62 12.30 -12.72 13.20
CA ASP A 62 12.31 -12.84 14.68
C ASP A 62 11.69 -14.18 15.13
#